data_AF-A0A7J7PPC9-F1
#
_entry.id   AF-A0A7J7PPC9-F1
#
_cell.length_a   1.000
_cell.length_b   1.000
_cell.length_c   1.000
_cell.angle_alpha   90.00
_cell.angle_beta   90.00
_cell.angle_gamma   90.00
#
_symmetry.space_group_name_H-M   'P 1'
#
loop_
_entity.id
_entity.type
_entity.pdbx_description
1 polymer ?
#
loop_
_entity_poly.entity_id
_entity_poly.type
_entity_poly.pdbx_seq_one_letter_code
_entity_poly.pdbx_strand_id
1 'polypeptide(L)'
;MSSAQAGLTPAAGEQHSTGPAAGSVALLQVILKDPDGKKFDRVSRYICRSELYEFDLAIDINIDIYPLKVGDKFNLVLATTINRDGAPETGKYDETFPTIAKRETLMDEFEYVMYGLIYKYKPDTGAGAVRVEVYASFGGLLMKVKGDPAKLAVLEVDSNVYLLMRKV
;
A
#
# COMPACT_ATOMS: atom_id res chain seq x y z
N MET A 1 -14.74 63.54 -15.38
CA MET A 1 -15.08 62.11 -15.52
C MET A 1 -13.87 61.33 -15.05
N SER A 2 -13.97 60.79 -13.84
CA SER A 2 -12.91 60.09 -13.12
C SER A 2 -13.28 58.61 -13.07
N SER A 3 -12.42 57.75 -13.59
CA SER A 3 -12.39 56.32 -13.25
C SER A 3 -11.12 55.69 -13.80
N ALA A 4 -10.07 55.73 -12.99
CA ALA A 4 -9.01 54.75 -13.02
C ALA A 4 -9.43 53.58 -12.12
N GLN A 5 -9.46 52.36 -12.64
CA GLN A 5 -9.30 51.17 -11.82
C GLN A 5 -8.71 50.05 -12.68
N ALA A 6 -7.44 49.75 -12.37
CA ALA A 6 -6.67 48.65 -12.90
C ALA A 6 -7.24 47.32 -12.39
N GLY A 7 -7.62 46.43 -13.31
CA GLY A 7 -7.88 45.04 -13.00
C GLY A 7 -6.54 44.32 -12.82
N LEU A 8 -6.08 44.16 -11.57
CA LEU A 8 -5.07 43.17 -11.24
C LEU A 8 -5.70 41.78 -11.38
N THR A 9 -5.19 41.00 -12.32
CA THR A 9 -5.35 39.55 -12.36
C THR A 9 -4.58 38.97 -11.16
N PRO A 10 -5.20 38.14 -10.29
CA PRO A 10 -4.42 37.46 -9.26
C PRO A 10 -3.53 36.41 -9.95
N ALA A 11 -2.23 36.58 -9.72
CA ALA A 11 -1.19 35.66 -10.11
C ALA A 11 -1.45 34.26 -9.52
N ALA A 12 -1.02 33.26 -10.28
CA ALA A 12 -1.11 31.84 -9.99
C ALA A 12 -0.95 31.53 -8.50
N GLY A 13 -2.00 30.98 -7.89
CA GLY A 13 -1.88 30.31 -6.62
C GLY A 13 -0.88 29.17 -6.78
N GLU A 14 0.11 29.14 -5.89
CA GLU A 14 0.98 28.00 -5.67
C GLU A 14 0.10 26.77 -5.49
N GLN A 15 -0.02 25.96 -6.55
CA GLN A 15 -0.56 24.62 -6.43
C GLN A 15 0.44 23.82 -5.62
N HIS A 16 0.11 23.69 -4.34
CA HIS A 16 0.62 22.68 -3.43
C HIS A 16 0.69 21.37 -4.22
N SER A 17 1.91 20.92 -4.55
CA SER A 17 2.13 19.63 -5.19
C SER A 17 1.77 18.56 -4.17
N THR A 18 0.51 18.14 -4.15
CA THR A 18 0.12 16.90 -3.49
C THR A 18 0.86 15.79 -4.23
N GLY A 19 1.87 15.22 -3.55
CA GLY A 19 2.58 14.04 -4.01
C GLY A 19 1.63 12.86 -4.27
N PRO A 20 2.13 11.78 -4.89
CA PRO A 20 1.33 10.80 -5.60
C PRO A 20 0.36 10.07 -4.67
N ALA A 21 -0.72 9.52 -5.24
CA ALA A 21 -1.75 8.73 -4.56
C ALA A 21 -1.26 7.36 -4.00
N ALA A 22 -0.02 7.30 -3.53
CA ALA A 22 0.55 6.16 -2.81
C ALA A 22 0.05 6.21 -1.37
N GLY A 23 -0.64 5.15 -0.93
CA GLY A 23 -0.99 4.99 0.48
C GLY A 23 0.26 4.83 1.35
N SER A 24 0.03 4.70 2.66
CA SER A 24 1.07 4.77 3.68
C SER A 24 2.27 3.87 3.38
N VAL A 25 3.45 4.48 3.26
CA VAL A 25 4.73 3.74 3.22
C VAL A 25 5.10 3.35 4.64
N ALA A 26 5.42 2.07 4.87
CA ALA A 26 5.88 1.59 6.16
C ALA A 26 7.17 0.77 6.02
N LEU A 27 8.19 1.13 6.80
CA LEU A 27 9.36 0.28 7.00
C LEU A 27 9.01 -0.80 8.02
N LEU A 28 9.12 -2.07 7.59
CA LEU A 28 8.74 -3.24 8.36
C LEU A 28 9.92 -4.19 8.52
N GLN A 29 9.98 -4.85 9.67
CA GLN A 29 10.92 -5.94 9.94
C GLN A 29 10.16 -7.26 10.06
N VAL A 30 10.70 -8.34 9.48
CA VAL A 30 10.19 -9.70 9.65
C VAL A 30 10.54 -10.21 11.04
N ILE A 31 9.53 -10.51 11.84
CA ILE A 31 9.68 -11.01 13.21
C ILE A 31 9.58 -12.54 13.24
N LEU A 32 8.59 -13.10 12.54
CA LEU A 32 8.38 -14.56 12.47
C LEU A 32 8.12 -15.00 11.04
N LYS A 33 8.49 -16.24 10.76
CA LYS A 33 8.16 -16.97 9.55
C LYS A 33 7.42 -18.26 9.93
N ASP A 34 6.26 -18.48 9.32
CA ASP A 34 5.43 -19.67 9.50
C ASP A 34 5.17 -20.01 10.97
N PRO A 35 4.56 -19.10 11.77
CA PRO A 35 4.39 -19.29 13.22
C PRO A 35 3.57 -20.54 13.58
N ASP A 36 2.67 -20.96 12.70
CA ASP A 36 1.84 -22.17 12.87
C ASP A 36 2.45 -23.42 12.19
N GLY A 37 3.74 -23.34 11.83
CA GLY A 37 4.48 -24.31 11.04
C GLY A 37 4.28 -24.15 9.53
N LYS A 38 5.24 -24.65 8.75
CA LYS A 38 5.19 -24.59 7.27
C LYS A 38 4.01 -25.42 6.76
N LYS A 39 3.06 -24.75 6.08
CA LYS A 39 1.86 -25.40 5.49
C LYS A 39 1.94 -25.59 3.98
N PHE A 40 2.69 -24.73 3.30
CA PHE A 40 2.80 -24.71 1.84
C PHE A 40 4.26 -24.69 1.42
N ASP A 41 4.58 -25.35 0.31
CA ASP A 41 5.96 -25.45 -0.15
C ASP A 41 6.51 -24.13 -0.68
N ARG A 42 5.67 -23.39 -1.41
CA ARG A 42 6.01 -22.16 -2.16
C ARG A 42 5.48 -20.88 -1.52
N VAL A 43 4.76 -20.97 -0.41
CA VAL A 43 4.19 -19.82 0.28
C VAL A 43 4.56 -19.91 1.74
N SER A 44 5.04 -18.79 2.30
CA SER A 44 5.21 -18.65 3.74
C SER A 44 4.38 -17.49 4.25
N ARG A 45 3.89 -17.64 5.48
CA ARG A 45 3.25 -16.57 6.24
C ARG A 45 4.29 -15.86 7.09
N TYR A 46 4.46 -14.56 6.86
CA TYR A 46 5.35 -13.72 7.64
C TYR A 46 4.57 -12.86 8.62
N ILE A 47 5.09 -12.73 9.84
CA ILE A 47 4.63 -11.76 10.82
C ILE A 47 5.68 -10.66 10.88
N CYS A 48 5.26 -9.44 10.57
CA CYS A 48 6.14 -8.28 10.48
C CYS A 48 5.62 -7.16 11.37
N ARG A 49 6.51 -6.26 11.75
CA ARG A 49 6.20 -5.11 12.60
C ARG A 49 6.99 -3.90 12.16
N SER A 50 6.39 -2.71 12.24
CA SER A 50 7.12 -1.47 11.93
C SER A 50 8.01 -1.06 13.11
N GLU A 51 9.13 -0.42 12.82
CA GLU A 51 10.10 -0.02 13.86
C GLU A 51 9.50 0.93 14.90
N LEU A 52 8.59 1.80 14.44
CA LEU A 52 7.86 2.74 15.28
C LEU A 52 6.58 2.16 15.91
N TYR A 53 6.38 0.83 15.81
CA TYR A 53 5.20 0.10 16.32
C TYR A 53 3.84 0.56 15.77
N GLU A 54 3.86 1.34 14.69
CA GLU A 54 2.66 1.89 14.04
C GLU A 54 1.83 0.82 13.35
N PHE A 55 2.47 -0.24 12.85
CA PHE A 55 1.84 -1.31 12.09
C PHE A 55 2.28 -2.69 12.54
N ASP A 56 1.31 -3.58 12.70
CA ASP A 56 1.52 -5.03 12.76
C ASP A 56 0.98 -5.65 11.47
N LEU A 57 1.77 -6.52 10.84
CA LEU A 57 1.43 -7.13 9.55
C LEU A 57 1.53 -8.65 9.65
N ALA A 58 0.54 -9.35 9.13
CA ALA A 58 0.65 -10.75 8.72
C ALA A 58 0.45 -10.83 7.21
N ILE A 59 1.36 -11.45 6.47
CA ILE A 59 1.33 -11.49 5.01
C ILE A 59 1.81 -12.83 4.47
N ASP A 60 1.07 -13.37 3.50
CA ASP A 60 1.48 -14.54 2.72
C ASP A 60 2.27 -14.09 1.49
N ILE A 61 3.45 -14.68 1.28
CA ILE A 61 4.36 -14.32 0.17
C ILE A 61 4.80 -15.59 -0.57
N ASN A 62 4.86 -15.50 -1.90
CA ASN A 62 5.47 -16.53 -2.72
C ASN A 62 7.00 -16.52 -2.55
N ILE A 63 7.52 -17.54 -1.87
CA ILE A 63 8.93 -17.62 -1.48
C ILE A 63 9.85 -18.13 -2.58
N ASP A 64 9.32 -18.67 -3.68
CA ASP A 64 10.14 -19.08 -4.83
C ASP A 64 10.73 -17.85 -5.54
N ILE A 65 9.99 -16.74 -5.55
CA ILE A 65 10.36 -15.51 -6.27
C ILE A 65 10.79 -14.37 -5.35
N TYR A 66 10.30 -14.32 -4.11
CA TYR A 66 10.65 -13.26 -3.17
C TYR A 66 10.83 -13.79 -1.74
N PRO A 67 11.91 -14.54 -1.48
CA PRO A 67 12.15 -15.14 -0.16
C PRO A 67 12.54 -14.06 0.86
N LEU A 68 11.94 -14.11 2.05
CA LEU A 68 12.33 -13.31 3.21
C LEU A 68 12.87 -14.19 4.34
N LYS A 69 13.76 -13.62 5.15
CA LYS A 69 14.29 -14.21 6.38
C LYS A 69 13.82 -13.42 7.59
N VAL A 70 13.77 -14.09 8.74
CA VAL A 70 13.57 -13.41 10.03
C VAL A 70 14.70 -12.41 10.23
N GLY A 71 14.36 -11.18 10.59
CA GLY A 71 15.28 -10.06 10.73
C GLY A 71 15.38 -9.15 9.51
N ASP A 72 14.99 -9.62 8.30
CA ASP A 72 14.99 -8.81 7.09
C ASP A 72 14.08 -7.59 7.27
N LYS A 73 14.49 -6.47 6.68
CA LYS A 73 13.71 -5.23 6.61
C LYS A 73 13.28 -4.95 5.19
N PHE A 74 12.09 -4.39 5.03
CA PHE A 74 11.56 -4.01 3.74
C PHE A 74 10.62 -2.82 3.86
N ASN A 75 10.57 -2.01 2.81
CA ASN A 75 9.54 -1.01 2.62
C ASN A 75 8.30 -1.70 2.04
N LEU A 76 7.14 -1.37 2.61
CA LEU A 76 5.83 -1.75 2.11
C LEU A 76 5.04 -0.50 1.74
N VAL A 77 4.42 -0.52 0.57
CA VAL A 77 3.42 0.47 0.15
C VAL A 77 2.13 -0.24 -0.19
N LEU A 78 1.02 0.28 0.32
CA LEU A 78 -0.33 -0.10 -0.11
C LEU A 78 -0.90 1.05 -0.92
N ALA A 79 -1.30 0.81 -2.16
CA ALA A 79 -1.79 1.86 -3.05
C ALA A 79 -3.07 1.43 -3.78
N THR A 80 -3.99 2.36 -4.02
CA THR A 80 -5.21 2.12 -4.81
C THR A 80 -4.97 2.27 -6.31
N THR A 81 -3.83 2.84 -6.70
CA THR A 81 -3.37 3.00 -8.08
C THR A 81 -1.85 2.90 -8.16
N ILE A 82 -1.34 2.43 -9.29
CA ILE A 82 0.11 2.42 -9.62
C ILE A 82 0.51 3.61 -10.50
N ASN A 83 -0.45 4.43 -10.95
CA ASN A 83 -0.14 5.64 -11.70
C ASN A 83 0.53 6.67 -10.79
N ARG A 84 1.68 7.19 -11.23
CA ARG A 84 2.46 8.18 -10.45
C ARG A 84 1.77 9.53 -10.28
N ASP A 85 0.84 9.87 -11.17
CA ASP A 85 0.02 11.08 -11.03
C ASP A 85 -1.18 10.88 -10.10
N GLY A 86 -1.38 9.66 -9.58
CA GLY A 86 -2.50 9.30 -8.74
C GLY A 86 -3.83 9.11 -9.47
N ALA A 87 -3.83 9.09 -10.80
CA ALA A 87 -5.03 8.81 -11.57
C ALA A 87 -5.60 7.42 -11.20
N PRO A 88 -6.92 7.29 -10.99
CA PRO A 88 -7.55 5.99 -10.76
C PRO A 88 -7.26 5.02 -11.89
N GLU A 89 -7.07 3.75 -11.57
CA GLU A 89 -6.98 2.69 -12.58
C GLU A 89 -8.33 2.03 -12.84
N THR A 90 -8.46 1.50 -14.05
CA THR A 90 -9.65 0.74 -14.48
C THR A 90 -9.72 -0.66 -13.88
N GLY A 91 -8.62 -1.14 -13.28
CA GLY A 91 -8.48 -2.51 -12.75
C GLY A 91 -8.43 -3.58 -13.85
N LYS A 92 -8.24 -3.18 -15.11
CA LYS A 92 -8.17 -4.08 -16.27
C LYS A 92 -6.74 -4.21 -16.75
N TYR A 93 -6.32 -5.45 -16.99
CA TYR A 93 -5.05 -5.73 -17.65
C TYR A 93 -5.29 -5.80 -19.17
N ASP A 94 -5.29 -4.63 -19.82
CA ASP A 94 -5.47 -4.47 -21.27
C ASP A 94 -4.39 -3.56 -21.88
N GLU A 95 -4.52 -3.19 -23.17
CA GLU A 95 -3.55 -2.37 -23.89
C GLU A 95 -3.27 -1.00 -23.23
N THR A 96 -4.20 -0.52 -22.39
CA THR A 96 -4.05 0.76 -21.67
C THR A 96 -3.28 0.62 -20.35
N PHE A 97 -3.06 -0.61 -19.90
CA PHE A 97 -2.35 -0.89 -18.66
C PHE A 97 -0.94 -0.28 -18.70
N PRO A 98 -0.51 0.45 -17.66
CA PRO A 98 0.68 1.32 -17.74
C PRO A 98 1.94 0.62 -18.27
N THR A 99 2.19 -0.63 -17.87
CA THR A 99 3.39 -1.36 -18.32
C THR A 99 3.33 -1.78 -19.78
N ILE A 100 2.13 -2.06 -20.31
CA ILE A 100 1.92 -2.35 -21.74
C ILE A 100 2.07 -1.06 -22.56
N ALA A 101 1.56 0.05 -22.02
CA ALA A 101 1.72 1.39 -22.59
C ALA A 101 3.13 1.99 -22.42
N LYS A 102 4.10 1.24 -21.85
CA LYS A 102 5.48 1.69 -21.58
C LYS A 102 5.57 2.98 -20.76
N ARG A 103 4.63 3.18 -19.84
CA ARG A 103 4.64 4.29 -18.89
C ARG A 103 5.33 3.83 -17.60
N GLU A 104 6.14 4.71 -17.03
CA GLU A 104 6.66 4.50 -15.67
C GLU A 104 5.53 4.56 -14.64
N THR A 105 5.64 3.72 -13.63
CA THR A 105 4.68 3.50 -12.56
C THR A 105 5.36 3.49 -11.20
N LEU A 106 4.57 3.37 -10.15
CA LEU A 106 5.11 3.05 -8.82
C LEU A 106 5.83 1.69 -8.82
N MET A 107 5.39 0.71 -9.62
CA MET A 107 5.94 -0.64 -9.59
C MET A 107 7.42 -0.72 -9.96
N ASP A 108 7.90 0.21 -10.80
CA ASP A 108 9.29 0.23 -11.26
C ASP A 108 10.30 0.50 -10.11
N GLU A 109 9.82 0.99 -8.96
CA GLU A 109 10.65 1.27 -7.78
C GLU A 109 10.69 0.11 -6.78
N PHE A 110 9.91 -0.96 -7.01
CA PHE A 110 9.72 -2.08 -6.10
C PHE A 110 10.09 -3.42 -6.74
N GLU A 111 10.37 -4.41 -5.89
CA GLU A 111 10.90 -5.71 -6.31
C GLU A 111 9.81 -6.78 -6.34
N TYR A 112 8.75 -6.60 -5.57
CA TYR A 112 7.63 -7.54 -5.48
C TYR A 112 6.32 -6.78 -5.42
N VAL A 113 5.39 -7.14 -6.30
CA VAL A 113 4.09 -6.47 -6.43
C VAL A 113 2.98 -7.52 -6.43
N MET A 114 1.90 -7.24 -5.68
CA MET A 114 0.66 -8.01 -5.73
C MET A 114 -0.52 -7.08 -5.97
N TYR A 115 -1.54 -7.60 -6.65
CA TYR A 115 -2.83 -6.93 -6.86
C TYR A 115 -3.97 -7.77 -6.27
N GLY A 116 -4.87 -7.13 -5.54
CA GLY A 116 -5.89 -7.83 -4.77
C GLY A 116 -7.05 -6.94 -4.36
N LEU A 117 -7.88 -7.48 -3.46
CA LEU A 117 -9.10 -6.85 -2.98
C LEU A 117 -9.08 -6.76 -1.45
N ILE A 118 -9.46 -5.60 -0.91
CA ILE A 118 -9.79 -5.45 0.51
C ILE A 118 -11.17 -6.06 0.75
N TYR A 119 -11.26 -7.08 1.60
CA TYR A 119 -12.52 -7.80 1.81
C TYR A 119 -13.07 -7.67 3.24
N LYS A 120 -12.29 -7.11 4.17
CA LYS A 120 -12.75 -6.95 5.56
C LYS A 120 -12.03 -5.81 6.25
N TYR A 121 -12.83 -4.99 6.94
CA TYR A 121 -12.38 -3.98 7.88
C TYR A 121 -13.01 -4.27 9.24
N LYS A 122 -12.22 -4.18 10.31
CA LYS A 122 -12.69 -4.47 11.67
C LYS A 122 -12.07 -3.50 12.67
N PRO A 123 -12.85 -2.88 13.58
CA PRO A 123 -12.27 -2.18 14.72
C PRO A 123 -11.51 -3.18 15.61
N ASP A 124 -10.31 -2.81 16.04
CA ASP A 124 -9.57 -3.58 17.03
C ASP A 124 -10.14 -3.29 18.42
N THR A 125 -10.69 -4.31 19.07
CA THR A 125 -11.32 -4.20 20.40
C THR A 125 -10.32 -4.43 21.53
N GLY A 126 -9.02 -4.27 21.26
CA GLY A 126 -7.95 -4.47 22.24
C GLY A 126 -7.92 -3.37 23.30
N ALA A 127 -7.41 -3.69 24.49
CA ALA A 127 -7.10 -2.68 25.49
C ALA A 127 -5.86 -1.89 25.06
N GLY A 128 -6.01 -0.63 24.65
CA GLY A 128 -4.90 0.21 24.19
C GLY A 128 -5.35 1.37 23.30
N ALA A 129 -4.42 1.88 22.50
CA ALA A 129 -4.72 2.87 21.48
C ALA A 129 -5.74 2.32 20.46
N VAL A 130 -6.64 3.18 19.98
CA VAL A 130 -7.64 2.80 18.97
C VAL A 130 -6.91 2.37 17.70
N ARG A 131 -7.10 1.12 17.30
CA ARG A 131 -6.53 0.54 16.07
C ARG A 131 -7.63 -0.13 15.26
N VAL A 132 -7.34 -0.38 14.00
CA VAL A 132 -8.20 -1.15 13.10
C VAL A 132 -7.41 -2.27 12.45
N GLU A 133 -8.11 -3.33 12.07
CA GLU A 133 -7.59 -4.43 11.28
C GLU A 133 -8.21 -4.37 9.87
N VAL A 134 -7.35 -4.38 8.86
CA VAL A 134 -7.74 -4.45 7.45
C VAL A 134 -7.21 -5.74 6.86
N TYR A 135 -8.06 -6.44 6.11
CA TYR A 135 -7.73 -7.71 5.47
C TYR A 135 -7.84 -7.58 3.97
N ALA A 136 -6.83 -8.09 3.27
CA ALA A 136 -6.78 -8.14 1.82
C ALA A 136 -6.48 -9.56 1.33
N SER A 137 -6.96 -9.87 0.12
CA SER A 137 -6.67 -11.12 -0.58
C SER A 137 -6.06 -10.81 -1.95
N PHE A 138 -4.91 -11.41 -2.22
CA PHE A 138 -4.17 -11.32 -3.48
C PHE A 138 -4.23 -12.68 -4.18
N GLY A 139 -5.39 -13.01 -4.74
CA GLY A 139 -5.62 -14.31 -5.39
C GLY A 139 -5.49 -15.52 -4.45
N GLY A 140 -5.79 -15.35 -3.17
CA GLY A 140 -5.67 -16.39 -2.13
C GLY A 140 -4.46 -16.23 -1.20
N LEU A 141 -3.50 -15.38 -1.53
CA LEU A 141 -2.47 -14.93 -0.58
C LEU A 141 -3.08 -13.87 0.33
N LEU A 142 -3.11 -14.13 1.64
CA LEU A 142 -3.81 -13.28 2.59
C LEU A 142 -2.88 -12.25 3.22
N MET A 143 -3.45 -11.08 3.50
CA MET A 143 -2.83 -10.05 4.30
C MET A 143 -3.77 -9.61 5.41
N LYS A 144 -3.23 -9.39 6.60
CA LYS A 144 -3.87 -8.65 7.70
C LYS A 144 -2.92 -7.56 8.16
N VAL A 145 -3.31 -6.30 8.03
CA VAL A 145 -2.60 -5.16 8.60
C VAL A 145 -3.40 -4.58 9.75
N LYS A 146 -2.71 -4.25 10.84
CA LYS A 146 -3.29 -3.60 12.02
C LYS A 146 -2.54 -2.32 12.31
N GLY A 147 -3.26 -1.21 12.48
CA GLY A 147 -2.65 0.11 12.62
C GLY A 147 -3.64 1.21 12.99
N ASP A 148 -3.16 2.45 12.92
CA ASP A 148 -3.97 3.65 13.16
C ASP A 148 -5.09 3.76 12.10
N PRO A 149 -6.36 3.97 12.52
CA PRO A 149 -7.49 4.15 11.60
C PRO A 149 -7.28 5.25 10.56
N ALA A 150 -6.67 6.37 10.93
CA ALA A 150 -6.45 7.49 10.01
C ALA A 150 -5.45 7.12 8.89
N LYS A 151 -4.46 6.27 9.19
CA LYS A 151 -3.49 5.80 8.19
C LYS A 151 -4.06 4.71 7.28
N LEU A 152 -5.00 3.91 7.80
CA LEU A 152 -5.61 2.80 7.05
C LEU A 152 -6.95 3.17 6.41
N ALA A 153 -7.42 4.41 6.58
CA ALA A 153 -8.71 4.89 6.08
C ALA A 153 -8.84 4.79 4.54
N VAL A 154 -7.72 4.87 3.82
CA VAL A 154 -7.70 4.73 2.34
C VAL A 154 -8.00 3.30 1.88
N LEU A 155 -7.95 2.31 2.77
CA LEU A 155 -8.20 0.90 2.45
C LEU A 155 -9.67 0.55 2.71
N GLU A 156 -10.53 0.92 1.77
CA GLU A 156 -11.96 0.68 1.85
C GLU A 156 -12.32 -0.77 1.50
N VAL A 157 -13.36 -1.33 2.12
CA VAL A 157 -13.87 -2.66 1.76
C VAL A 157 -14.42 -2.64 0.34
N ASP A 158 -14.25 -3.75 -0.38
CA ASP A 158 -14.62 -3.91 -1.79
C ASP A 158 -13.85 -3.01 -2.75
N SER A 159 -12.72 -2.44 -2.29
CA SER A 159 -11.77 -1.71 -3.13
C SER A 159 -10.55 -2.55 -3.51
N ASN A 160 -10.01 -2.28 -4.70
CA ASN A 160 -8.79 -2.90 -5.17
C ASN A 160 -7.56 -2.25 -4.51
N VAL A 161 -6.54 -3.07 -4.29
CA VAL A 161 -5.29 -2.64 -3.67
C VAL A 161 -4.09 -3.27 -4.36
N TYR A 162 -3.06 -2.45 -4.57
CA TYR A 162 -1.72 -2.86 -4.88
C TYR A 162 -0.88 -2.92 -3.62
N LEU A 163 -0.12 -3.99 -3.49
CA LEU A 163 0.90 -4.15 -2.49
C LEU A 163 2.26 -4.13 -3.17
N LEU A 164 3.11 -3.19 -2.78
CA LEU A 164 4.44 -3.01 -3.36
C LEU A 164 5.49 -3.17 -2.26
N MET A 165 6.51 -3.99 -2.52
CA MET A 165 7.55 -4.34 -1.55
C MET A 165 8.94 -4.23 -2.14
N ARG A 166 9.88 -3.73 -1.32
CA ARG A 166 11.30 -3.65 -1.65
C ARG A 166 12.14 -3.85 -0.40
N LYS A 167 13.13 -4.73 -0.45
CA LYS A 167 14.07 -4.94 0.65
C LYS A 167 14.95 -3.71 0.87
N VAL A 168 15.42 -3.55 2.11
CA VAL A 168 16.39 -2.53 2.52
C VAL A 168 17.75 -3.16 2.71
#